data_AF-A0A0L1JGD5-F1
#
_entry.id   AF-A0A0L1JGD5-F1
#
_cell.length_a   1.000
_cell.length_b   1.000
_cell.length_c   1.000
_cell.angle_alpha   90.00
_cell.angle_beta   90.00
_cell.angle_gamma   90.00
#
_symmetry.space_group_name_H-M   'P 1'
#
loop_
_entity.id
_entity.type
_entity.pdbx_description
1 polymer ?
#
loop_
_entity_poly.entity_id
_entity_poly.type
_entity_poly.pdbx_seq_one_letter_code
_entity_poly.pdbx_strand_id
1 'polypeptide(L)'
;MQLTKNAIYAATLLATIAAAVPSPAAGAEKFFLSNGEKSVMVEIEPSAANTANVFQALAEGDIDCKGSAFCERLGSSCDAARRKVIPSNTYTTSLGSADTGTCSGTCGLFVSGENCQASGEDLINAYNDIRSKGHCTHCGRKQMARGCMIKIDRVTGC
;
A
#
# COMPACT_ATOMS: atom_id res chain seq x y z
N MET A 1 56.15 -57.48 32.49
CA MET A 1 56.22 -56.29 31.63
C MET A 1 55.05 -55.39 32.03
N GLN A 2 55.31 -54.30 32.77
CA GLN A 2 55.44 -52.93 32.23
C GLN A 2 54.19 -52.53 31.39
N LEU A 3 53.44 -51.47 31.67
CA LEU A 3 53.83 -50.13 32.11
C LEU A 3 52.67 -49.39 32.81
N THR A 4 53.08 -48.52 33.73
CA THR A 4 52.35 -47.39 34.32
C THR A 4 51.74 -46.44 33.27
N LYS A 5 50.68 -45.70 33.64
CA LYS A 5 50.66 -44.22 33.64
C LYS A 5 49.30 -43.63 34.04
N ASN A 6 49.37 -42.75 35.03
CA ASN A 6 48.38 -41.74 35.36
C ASN A 6 48.06 -40.88 34.12
N ALA A 7 46.79 -40.53 33.93
CA ALA A 7 46.39 -39.45 33.03
C ALA A 7 45.52 -38.45 33.77
N ILE A 8 46.06 -37.24 33.83
CA ILE A 8 45.57 -36.00 34.43
C ILE A 8 44.88 -35.21 33.32
N TYR A 9 43.70 -34.66 33.64
CA TYR A 9 43.00 -33.50 33.04
C TYR A 9 42.44 -33.62 31.60
N ALA A 10 41.17 -33.24 31.44
CA ALA A 10 40.81 -31.84 31.11
C ALA A 10 39.27 -31.71 31.02
N ALA A 11 38.69 -30.86 31.87
CA ALA A 11 37.30 -30.42 31.70
C ALA A 11 37.26 -29.45 30.52
N THR A 12 36.66 -29.86 29.41
CA THR A 12 36.38 -29.00 28.27
C THR A 12 35.23 -28.07 28.61
N LEU A 13 35.55 -26.82 28.98
CA LEU A 13 34.62 -25.70 28.94
C LEU A 13 34.35 -25.36 27.47
N LEU A 14 33.15 -25.66 27.00
CA LEU A 14 32.65 -25.14 25.71
C LEU A 14 32.35 -23.64 25.89
N ALA A 15 33.33 -22.80 25.57
CA ALA A 15 33.09 -21.39 25.35
C ALA A 15 32.39 -21.22 24.00
N THR A 16 31.07 -20.99 24.01
CA THR A 16 30.35 -20.52 22.83
C THR A 16 30.78 -19.09 22.53
N ILE A 17 31.67 -18.96 21.54
CA ILE A 17 32.00 -17.68 20.93
C ILE A 17 30.82 -17.33 20.03
N ALA A 18 29.94 -16.44 20.50
CA ALA A 18 29.00 -15.78 19.62
C ALA A 18 29.82 -14.91 18.66
N ALA A 19 30.07 -15.41 17.45
CA ALA A 19 30.52 -14.56 16.36
C ALA A 19 29.39 -13.56 16.10
N ALA A 20 29.59 -12.32 16.55
CA ALA A 20 28.80 -11.20 16.08
C ALA A 20 28.99 -11.14 14.56
N VAL A 21 27.98 -11.62 13.83
CA VAL A 21 27.92 -11.42 12.38
C VAL A 21 27.90 -9.91 12.19
N PRO A 22 28.88 -9.31 11.49
CA PRO A 22 28.77 -7.90 11.15
C PRO A 22 27.52 -7.75 10.29
N SER A 23 26.50 -7.11 10.84
CA SER A 23 25.38 -6.60 10.06
C SER A 23 25.97 -5.84 8.87
N PRO A 24 25.46 -6.03 7.63
CA PRO A 24 25.80 -5.11 6.57
C PRO A 24 25.33 -3.73 7.04
N ALA A 25 26.28 -2.84 7.32
CA ALA A 25 26.00 -1.44 7.51
C ALA A 25 25.26 -1.00 6.25
N ALA A 26 23.97 -0.72 6.41
CA ALA A 26 23.13 -0.21 5.34
C ALA A 26 23.69 1.18 5.00
N GLY A 27 24.55 1.22 3.98
CA GLY A 27 25.17 2.46 3.53
C GLY A 27 24.08 3.41 3.07
N ALA A 28 24.01 4.59 3.69
CA ALA A 28 23.13 5.65 3.24
C ALA A 28 23.34 5.90 1.74
N GLU A 29 22.27 5.76 0.97
CA GLU A 29 22.33 5.95 -0.48
C GLU A 29 22.38 7.46 -0.73
N LYS A 30 23.44 7.92 -1.39
CA LYS A 30 23.66 9.33 -1.68
C LYS A 30 23.32 9.60 -3.14
N PHE A 31 22.37 10.51 -3.36
CA PHE A 31 22.01 10.93 -4.70
C PHE A 31 22.11 12.44 -4.86
N PHE A 32 22.49 12.87 -6.06
CA PHE A 32 22.63 14.28 -6.39
C PHE A 32 21.38 14.79 -7.09
N LEU A 33 20.71 15.76 -6.47
CA LEU A 33 19.64 16.52 -7.12
C LEU A 33 20.27 17.73 -7.82
N SER A 34 20.11 17.82 -9.14
CA SER A 34 20.63 18.92 -9.95
C SER A 34 19.51 19.69 -10.62
N ASN A 35 19.53 21.03 -10.50
CA ASN A 35 18.61 21.91 -11.23
C ASN A 35 19.24 22.49 -12.52
N GLY A 36 20.37 21.94 -12.96
CA GLY A 36 21.15 22.43 -14.12
C GLY A 36 22.20 23.50 -13.78
N GLU A 37 22.17 24.10 -12.58
CA GLU A 37 23.15 25.11 -12.13
C GLU A 37 23.85 24.70 -10.83
N LYS A 38 23.13 24.03 -9.92
CA LYS A 38 23.65 23.51 -8.65
C LYS A 38 23.23 22.07 -8.42
N SER A 39 24.12 21.31 -7.80
CA SER A 39 23.86 19.94 -7.33
C SER A 39 23.89 19.88 -5.80
N VAL A 40 22.88 19.25 -5.21
CA VAL A 40 22.80 19.00 -3.75
C VAL A 40 22.85 17.50 -3.51
N MET A 41 23.75 17.06 -2.63
CA MET A 41 23.84 15.66 -2.19
C MET A 41 22.82 15.42 -1.09
N VAL A 42 21.90 14.48 -1.32
CA VAL A 42 20.92 14.04 -0.33
C VAL A 42 21.32 12.64 0.13
N GLU A 43 21.46 12.48 1.45
CA GLU A 43 21.69 11.18 2.08
C GLU A 43 20.35 10.67 2.64
N ILE A 44 19.92 9.50 2.20
CA ILE A 44 18.68 8.88 2.69
C ILE A 44 19.09 7.70 3.57
N GLU A 45 18.64 7.70 4.82
CA GLU A 45 18.78 6.52 5.68
C GLU A 45 17.84 5.41 5.17
N PRO A 46 18.34 4.20 4.94
CA PRO A 46 17.52 3.10 4.48
C PRO A 46 16.64 2.60 5.63
N SER A 47 15.44 3.19 5.78
CA SER A 47 14.33 2.43 6.36
C SER A 47 14.02 1.28 5.39
N ALA A 48 13.73 0.09 5.91
CA ALA A 48 13.65 -1.20 5.21
C ALA A 48 12.58 -1.30 4.09
N ALA A 49 12.63 -0.43 3.09
CA ALA A 49 11.86 -0.47 1.88
C ALA A 49 12.69 -1.19 0.82
N ASN A 50 12.33 -2.44 0.54
CA ASN A 50 12.87 -3.22 -0.57
C ASN A 50 12.73 -2.41 -1.88
N THR A 51 13.85 -1.97 -2.43
CA THR A 51 13.97 -1.18 -3.67
C THR A 51 13.64 -1.96 -4.96
N ALA A 52 12.93 -3.09 -4.85
CA ALA A 52 12.46 -3.88 -5.99
C ALA A 52 11.03 -3.54 -6.45
N ASN A 53 10.30 -2.63 -5.79
CA ASN A 53 8.92 -2.25 -6.18
C ASN A 53 8.73 -0.74 -6.37
N VAL A 54 9.71 -0.05 -6.97
CA VAL A 54 9.57 1.38 -7.33
C VAL A 54 8.47 1.62 -8.37
N PHE A 55 8.00 0.57 -9.07
CA PHE A 55 6.96 0.66 -10.10
C PHE A 55 5.52 0.36 -9.66
N GLN A 56 5.24 0.06 -8.39
CA GLN A 56 3.85 -0.28 -8.01
C GLN A 56 3.43 -0.01 -6.56
N ALA A 57 4.23 0.70 -5.77
CA ALA A 57 3.73 1.26 -4.52
C ALA A 57 3.11 2.63 -4.80
N LEU A 58 1.84 2.65 -5.22
CA LEU A 58 1.06 3.89 -5.12
C LEU A 58 1.04 4.28 -3.65
N ALA A 59 1.58 5.46 -3.33
CA ALA A 59 1.60 5.96 -1.97
C ALA A 59 0.17 6.13 -1.47
N GLU A 60 -0.08 5.96 -0.17
CA GLU A 60 -1.38 6.23 0.41
C GLU A 60 -1.86 7.63 0.03
N GLY A 61 -3.11 7.74 -0.41
CA GLY A 61 -3.71 8.99 -0.86
C GLY A 61 -3.45 9.32 -2.34
N ASP A 62 -2.64 8.54 -3.06
CA ASP A 62 -2.44 8.72 -4.49
C ASP A 62 -3.73 8.44 -5.28
N ILE A 63 -3.89 9.13 -6.41
CA ILE A 63 -5.12 9.12 -7.20
C ILE A 63 -4.80 8.84 -8.66
N ASP A 64 -5.49 7.85 -9.23
CA ASP A 64 -5.44 7.58 -10.66
C ASP A 64 -6.84 7.53 -11.28
N CYS A 65 -6.95 7.83 -12.57
CA CYS A 65 -8.22 7.80 -13.31
C CYS A 65 -8.46 6.45 -13.99
N LYS A 66 -7.96 5.35 -13.44
CA LYS A 66 -8.20 4.02 -14.00
C LYS A 66 -9.59 3.50 -13.59
N GLY A 67 -10.14 2.64 -14.43
CA GLY A 67 -11.43 2.01 -14.24
C GLY A 67 -11.79 1.16 -15.46
N SER A 68 -13.04 0.75 -15.53
CA SER A 68 -13.59 0.04 -16.69
C SER A 68 -13.48 0.87 -17.98
N ALA A 69 -13.31 0.18 -19.11
CA ALA A 69 -13.39 0.79 -20.44
C ALA A 69 -14.76 1.45 -20.73
N PHE A 70 -15.79 1.15 -19.94
CA PHE A 70 -17.14 1.69 -20.10
C PHE A 70 -17.45 2.89 -19.19
N CYS A 71 -16.44 3.48 -18.56
CA CYS A 71 -16.59 4.61 -17.64
C CYS A 71 -17.13 5.88 -18.30
N GLU A 72 -16.98 6.06 -19.61
CA GLU A 72 -17.46 7.26 -20.33
C GLU A 72 -19.00 7.39 -20.32
N ARG A 73 -19.74 6.30 -20.06
CA ARG A 73 -21.21 6.24 -20.15
C ARG A 73 -21.90 6.16 -18.79
N LEU A 74 -21.33 6.80 -17.78
CA LEU A 74 -21.88 6.76 -16.42
C LEU A 74 -22.92 7.85 -16.14
N GLY A 75 -22.90 8.96 -16.89
CA GLY A 75 -23.81 10.09 -16.68
C GLY A 75 -23.80 10.58 -15.22
N SER A 76 -24.98 10.92 -14.69
CA SER A 76 -25.16 11.32 -13.28
C SER A 76 -25.25 10.16 -12.28
N SER A 77 -25.06 8.91 -12.75
CA SER A 77 -25.18 7.70 -11.91
C SER A 77 -24.22 7.73 -10.71
N CYS A 78 -23.00 8.24 -10.90
CA CYS A 78 -22.00 8.28 -9.83
C CYS A 78 -22.35 9.28 -8.73
N ASP A 79 -22.89 10.44 -9.09
CA ASP A 79 -23.39 11.42 -8.12
C ASP A 79 -24.57 10.86 -7.32
N ALA A 80 -25.42 10.05 -7.97
CA ALA A 80 -26.50 9.34 -7.29
C ALA A 80 -25.97 8.24 -6.35
N ALA A 81 -24.96 7.46 -6.78
CA ALA A 81 -24.30 6.48 -5.92
C ALA A 81 -23.66 7.13 -4.69
N ARG A 82 -22.95 8.24 -4.87
CA ARG A 82 -22.35 9.03 -3.78
C ARG A 82 -23.39 9.53 -2.79
N ARG A 83 -24.56 9.99 -3.26
CA ARG A 83 -25.66 10.43 -2.38
C ARG A 83 -26.28 9.32 -1.53
N LYS A 84 -26.13 8.06 -1.92
CA LYS A 84 -26.59 6.90 -1.14
C LYS A 84 -25.61 6.46 -0.07
N VAL A 85 -24.37 6.99 -0.07
CA VAL A 85 -23.40 6.68 0.99
C VAL A 85 -23.89 7.28 2.30
N ILE A 86 -23.90 6.45 3.34
CA ILE A 86 -24.23 6.88 4.70
C ILE A 86 -22.89 7.15 5.41
N PRO A 87 -22.55 8.40 5.79
CA PRO A 87 -21.24 8.75 6.32
C PRO A 87 -20.80 7.93 7.54
N SER A 88 -21.75 7.60 8.41
CA SER A 88 -21.52 6.82 9.64
C SER A 88 -21.38 5.32 9.43
N ASN A 89 -21.63 4.80 8.23
CA ASN A 89 -21.50 3.37 7.96
C ASN A 89 -20.04 2.99 7.75
N THR A 90 -19.73 1.73 8.03
CA THR A 90 -18.44 1.14 7.73
C THR A 90 -18.59 0.16 6.57
N TYR A 91 -17.74 0.29 5.56
CA TYR A 91 -17.72 -0.55 4.37
C TYR A 91 -16.49 -1.46 4.46
N THR A 92 -16.71 -2.78 4.52
CA THR A 92 -15.65 -3.78 4.62
C THR A 92 -15.67 -4.80 3.48
N THR A 93 -14.50 -5.12 2.96
CA THR A 93 -14.29 -6.26 2.04
C THR A 93 -13.84 -7.45 2.87
N SER A 94 -14.61 -8.55 2.89
CA SER A 94 -14.26 -9.76 3.62
C SER A 94 -14.51 -11.02 2.79
N LEU A 95 -13.69 -12.06 3.03
CA LEU A 95 -13.86 -13.47 2.64
C LEU A 95 -14.70 -13.73 1.37
N GLY A 96 -14.28 -13.17 0.24
CA GLY A 96 -14.89 -13.41 -1.08
C GLY A 96 -15.50 -12.17 -1.76
N SER A 97 -15.79 -11.11 -1.01
CA SER A 97 -16.22 -9.82 -1.58
C SER A 97 -15.00 -8.94 -1.84
N ALA A 98 -14.60 -8.82 -3.12
CA ALA A 98 -13.51 -7.94 -3.53
C ALA A 98 -13.86 -6.45 -3.41
N ASP A 99 -15.15 -6.13 -3.41
CA ASP A 99 -15.70 -4.78 -3.40
C ASP A 99 -16.91 -4.65 -2.46
N THR A 100 -17.06 -3.50 -1.81
CA THR A 100 -18.22 -3.17 -0.96
C THR A 100 -18.48 -1.66 -0.98
N GLY A 101 -19.73 -1.23 -0.97
CA GLY A 101 -20.04 0.18 -1.19
C GLY A 101 -21.47 0.45 -1.60
N THR A 102 -21.66 1.52 -2.38
CA THR A 102 -22.96 1.92 -2.91
C THR A 102 -22.93 1.98 -4.43
N CYS A 103 -24.10 1.81 -5.04
CA CYS A 103 -24.24 1.94 -6.48
C CYS A 103 -25.55 2.64 -6.86
N SER A 104 -25.61 3.11 -8.10
CA SER A 104 -26.83 3.62 -8.70
C SER A 104 -26.73 3.48 -10.22
N GLY A 105 -27.76 2.92 -10.86
CA GLY A 105 -27.76 2.71 -12.31
C GLY A 105 -26.54 1.91 -12.75
N THR A 106 -25.63 2.59 -13.45
CA THR A 106 -24.43 1.97 -14.01
C THR A 106 -23.14 2.31 -13.27
N CYS A 107 -23.18 3.09 -12.19
CA CYS A 107 -21.99 3.49 -11.45
C CYS A 107 -22.00 2.97 -10.01
N GLY A 108 -20.82 2.61 -9.50
CA GLY A 108 -20.62 2.27 -8.11
C GLY A 108 -19.40 2.93 -7.50
N LEU A 109 -19.45 3.09 -6.18
CA LEU A 109 -18.42 3.66 -5.34
C LEU A 109 -18.10 2.63 -4.26
N PHE A 110 -16.89 2.07 -4.30
CA PHE A 110 -16.53 0.89 -3.52
C PHE A 110 -15.21 1.04 -2.79
N VAL A 111 -15.14 0.49 -1.58
CA VAL A 111 -13.88 0.00 -1.01
C VAL A 111 -13.51 -1.29 -1.72
N SER A 112 -12.25 -1.39 -2.12
CA SER A 112 -11.72 -2.51 -2.90
C SER A 112 -10.37 -2.95 -2.33
N GLY A 113 -10.12 -4.25 -2.41
CA GLY A 113 -8.92 -4.91 -1.91
C GLY A 113 -9.24 -6.02 -0.92
N GLU A 114 -8.21 -6.57 -0.29
CA GLU A 114 -8.37 -7.67 0.66
C GLU A 114 -8.42 -7.15 2.10
N ASN A 115 -9.46 -7.52 2.85
CA ASN A 115 -9.64 -7.13 4.26
C ASN A 115 -9.58 -5.60 4.48
N CYS A 116 -10.02 -4.84 3.49
CA CYS A 116 -10.10 -3.39 3.52
C CYS A 116 -11.33 -2.91 4.27
N GLN A 117 -11.17 -1.78 4.95
CA GLN A 117 -12.23 -1.11 5.68
C GLN A 117 -12.11 0.39 5.45
N ALA A 118 -13.23 1.06 5.19
CA ALA A 118 -13.32 2.50 5.18
C ALA A 118 -14.68 2.97 5.72
N SER A 119 -14.73 4.17 6.26
CA SER A 119 -15.99 4.81 6.65
C SER A 119 -16.73 5.35 5.43
N GLY A 120 -18.03 5.59 5.54
CA GLY A 120 -18.80 6.27 4.49
C GLY A 120 -18.27 7.69 4.21
N GLU A 121 -17.75 8.35 5.24
CA GLU A 121 -17.07 9.63 5.10
C GLU A 121 -15.82 9.51 4.21
N ASP A 122 -15.03 8.44 4.37
CA ASP A 122 -13.88 8.17 3.51
C ASP A 122 -14.30 7.94 2.05
N LEU A 123 -15.42 7.23 1.81
CA LEU A 123 -15.97 7.06 0.45
C LEU A 123 -16.35 8.41 -0.18
N ILE A 124 -17.01 9.27 0.58
CA ILE A 124 -17.42 10.61 0.11
C ILE A 124 -16.19 11.48 -0.17
N ASN A 125 -15.19 11.45 0.70
CA ASN A 125 -13.96 12.22 0.53
C ASN A 125 -13.13 11.70 -0.63
N ALA A 126 -13.00 10.38 -0.79
CA ALA A 126 -12.35 9.78 -1.95
C ALA A 126 -13.08 10.14 -3.24
N TYR A 127 -14.43 10.14 -3.25
CA TYR A 127 -15.21 10.59 -4.40
C TYR A 127 -14.83 12.02 -4.81
N ASN A 128 -14.86 12.95 -3.85
CA ASN A 128 -14.54 14.34 -4.10
C ASN A 128 -13.08 14.53 -4.54
N ASP A 129 -12.14 13.83 -3.91
CA ASP A 129 -10.73 13.89 -4.24
C ASP A 129 -10.45 13.37 -5.66
N ILE A 130 -11.06 12.25 -6.05
CA ILE A 130 -10.93 11.68 -7.41
C ILE A 130 -11.38 12.71 -8.46
N ARG A 131 -12.46 13.45 -8.20
CA ARG A 131 -12.96 14.48 -9.13
C ARG A 131 -12.12 15.76 -9.12
N SER A 132 -11.74 16.24 -7.93
CA SER A 132 -11.16 17.57 -7.75
C SER A 132 -9.65 17.59 -7.81
N LYS A 133 -8.97 16.64 -7.16
CA LYS A 133 -7.51 16.53 -7.09
C LYS A 133 -6.96 15.64 -8.20
N GLY A 134 -7.64 14.51 -8.45
CA GLY A 134 -7.28 13.60 -9.54
C GLY A 134 -7.72 14.07 -10.93
N HIS A 135 -8.63 15.05 -11.00
CA HIS A 135 -9.25 15.53 -12.25
C HIS A 135 -9.90 14.42 -13.09
N CYS A 136 -10.35 13.33 -12.45
CA CYS A 136 -10.97 12.22 -13.15
C CYS A 136 -12.43 12.54 -13.50
N THR A 137 -12.74 12.55 -14.78
CA THR A 137 -14.08 12.94 -15.29
C THR A 137 -15.14 11.85 -15.12
N HIS A 138 -14.73 10.58 -15.04
CA HIS A 138 -15.65 9.44 -15.09
C HIS A 138 -15.42 8.47 -13.93
N CYS A 139 -14.36 7.68 -14.02
CA CYS A 139 -13.92 6.72 -13.03
C CYS A 139 -12.57 7.11 -12.48
N GLY A 140 -12.23 6.56 -11.33
CA GLY A 140 -10.93 6.74 -10.74
C GLY A 140 -10.82 6.00 -9.42
N ARG A 141 -9.62 5.97 -8.88
CA ARG A 141 -9.26 5.20 -7.71
C ARG A 141 -8.37 6.06 -6.84
N LYS A 142 -8.63 6.05 -5.53
CA LYS A 142 -7.78 6.65 -4.51
C LYS A 142 -7.19 5.54 -3.68
N GLN A 143 -5.86 5.49 -3.62
CA GLN A 143 -5.14 4.48 -2.87
C GLN A 143 -5.26 4.73 -1.36
N MET A 144 -5.40 3.65 -0.61
CA MET A 144 -5.36 3.62 0.84
C MET A 144 -4.17 2.77 1.30
N ALA A 145 -3.88 2.78 2.60
CA ALA A 145 -2.85 1.94 3.18
C ALA A 145 -3.07 0.45 2.87
N ARG A 146 -1.96 -0.31 2.86
CA ARG A 146 -1.95 -1.78 2.77
C ARG A 146 -2.62 -2.36 1.50
N GLY A 147 -2.54 -1.65 0.37
CA GLY A 147 -3.06 -2.15 -0.91
C GLY A 147 -4.58 -1.99 -1.08
N CYS A 148 -5.24 -1.42 -0.08
CA CYS A 148 -6.64 -1.06 -0.19
C CYS A 148 -6.83 0.18 -1.07
N MET A 149 -8.01 0.34 -1.65
CA MET A 149 -8.36 1.54 -2.40
C MET A 149 -9.86 1.82 -2.34
N ILE A 150 -10.23 3.07 -2.58
CA ILE A 150 -11.62 3.42 -2.88
C ILE A 150 -11.70 3.75 -4.36
N LYS A 151 -12.67 3.16 -5.07
CA LYS A 151 -12.82 3.33 -6.52
C LYS A 151 -14.23 3.78 -6.89
N ILE A 152 -14.29 4.64 -7.90
CA ILE A 152 -15.49 4.94 -8.70
C ILE A 152 -15.36 4.12 -9.97
N ASP A 153 -16.26 3.16 -10.20
CA ASP A 153 -16.20 2.30 -11.38
C ASP A 153 -17.59 1.97 -11.96
N ARG A 154 -17.59 1.46 -13.19
CA ARG A 154 -18.78 0.95 -13.89
C ARG A 154 -19.26 -0.35 -13.23
N VAL A 155 -20.58 -0.46 -13.04
CA VAL A 155 -21.25 -1.71 -12.63
C VAL A 155 -22.36 -2.11 -13.60
N THR A 156 -22.47 -3.40 -13.93
CA THR A 156 -23.48 -3.94 -14.87
C THR A 156 -24.91 -3.78 -14.38
N GLY A 157 -25.11 -3.72 -13.06
CA GLY A 157 -26.36 -3.39 -12.41
C GLY A 157 -26.14 -3.04 -10.95
N CYS A 158 -27.11 -2.28 -10.43
CA CYS A 158 -27.33 -1.96 -9.03
C CYS A 158 -28.81 -2.25 -8.74
#